data_AF-A0A836FQ37-F1
#
_entry.id   AF-A0A836FQ37-F1
#
_cell.length_a   1.000
_cell.length_b   1.000
_cell.length_c   1.000
_cell.angle_alpha   90.00
_cell.angle_beta   90.00
_cell.angle_gamma   90.00
#
_symmetry.space_group_name_H-M   'P 1'
#
loop_
_entity.id
_entity.type
_entity.pdbx_description
1 polymer ?
#
loop_
_entity_poly.entity_id
_entity_poly.type
_entity_poly.pdbx_seq_one_letter_code
_entity_poly.pdbx_strand_id
1 'polypeptide(L)'
;MSMETFRERTLATQYQPRQHLPPNFSNVLKEYAREVLRNQPSDILEWSAAYFRKLALETDPLQARQPPPDHYTPLVEDPERAKLANKMVKVFSTMDLSGSGRLRVSEVRRVLTEAFELTESQALYLLTAPFTTIIEDDGKGVAGDFIEYGPFSHAAVRTIQYFQQHQGFCFDIDPIDSSTTVHGMNRYDVEQGFLRIFRLLDGAGTGRLLLHDYQGALENAPYHLTRRDIRVLRIECGTCGGEEDGGLREVEYEKELPHMFERLLLAEAFNLFDEEGQS
;
A
#
# COMPACT_ATOMS: atom_id res chain seq x y z
N MET A 1 13.99 16.70 15.65
CA MET A 1 14.60 15.40 16.04
C MET A 1 13.51 14.58 16.68
N SER A 2 12.89 13.67 15.91
CA SER A 2 11.77 12.86 16.38
C SER A 2 12.31 11.58 17.01
N MET A 3 11.96 11.35 18.28
CA MET A 3 12.18 10.08 18.96
C MET A 3 11.08 9.12 18.52
N GLU A 4 11.39 8.25 17.54
CA GLU A 4 10.64 7.01 17.34
C GLU A 4 10.61 6.25 18.66
N THR A 5 9.42 6.03 19.23
CA THR A 5 9.30 5.31 20.49
C THR A 5 9.39 3.81 20.24
N PHE A 6 10.16 3.15 21.10
CA PHE A 6 10.50 1.72 21.07
C PHE A 6 9.30 0.76 20.90
N ARG A 7 8.08 1.23 21.16
CA ARG A 7 6.81 0.51 21.00
C ARG A 7 6.41 0.29 19.53
N GLU A 8 6.69 1.24 18.63
CA GLU A 8 6.31 1.11 17.21
C GLU A 8 7.14 0.06 16.48
N ARG A 9 8.41 -0.14 16.88
CA ARG A 9 9.24 -1.23 16.34
C ARG A 9 8.77 -2.63 16.73
N THR A 10 8.01 -2.77 17.82
CA THR A 10 7.61 -4.10 18.33
C THR A 10 6.34 -4.68 17.69
N LEU A 11 5.52 -3.88 16.99
CA LEU A 11 4.30 -4.36 16.33
C LEU A 11 4.55 -4.92 14.92
N ALA A 12 5.55 -4.40 14.21
CA ALA A 12 5.98 -4.91 12.90
C ALA A 12 6.55 -6.34 12.96
N THR A 13 6.89 -6.84 14.15
CA THR A 13 7.50 -8.17 14.34
C THR A 13 6.47 -9.25 14.71
N GLN A 14 5.20 -8.89 14.94
CA GLN A 14 4.22 -9.81 15.54
C GLN A 14 3.53 -10.75 14.52
N TYR A 15 3.63 -10.47 13.23
CA TYR A 15 2.95 -11.21 12.14
C TYR A 15 3.88 -11.83 11.10
N GLN A 16 5.20 -11.74 11.30
CA GLN A 16 6.15 -12.51 10.51
C GLN A 16 6.15 -13.95 11.06
N PRO A 17 5.97 -15.01 10.24
CA PRO A 17 6.23 -16.36 10.73
C PRO A 17 7.65 -16.33 11.31
N ARG A 18 7.79 -16.71 12.58
CA ARG A 18 9.11 -16.75 13.23
C ARG A 18 9.97 -17.65 12.36
N GLN A 19 10.82 -17.06 11.53
CA GLN A 19 11.80 -17.79 10.76
C GLN A 19 12.63 -18.54 11.79
N HIS A 20 12.46 -19.86 11.84
CA HIS A 20 13.24 -20.68 12.74
C HIS A 20 14.68 -20.56 12.27
N LEU A 21 15.44 -19.72 12.97
CA LEU A 21 16.87 -19.59 12.74
C LEU A 21 17.48 -20.99 12.83
N PRO A 22 18.29 -21.41 11.86
CA PRO A 22 19.01 -22.66 11.95
C PRO A 22 19.73 -22.74 13.31
N PRO A 23 19.78 -23.91 13.95
CA PRO A 23 20.34 -24.06 15.30
C PRO A 23 21.80 -23.54 15.39
N ASN A 24 22.51 -23.51 14.26
CA ASN A 24 23.90 -23.06 14.18
C ASN A 24 24.08 -21.59 13.74
N PHE A 25 23.00 -20.86 13.45
CA PHE A 25 23.06 -19.50 12.90
C PHE A 25 23.85 -18.53 13.79
N SER A 26 23.63 -18.59 15.10
CA SER A 26 24.31 -17.72 16.06
C SER A 26 25.83 -17.97 16.12
N ASN A 27 26.27 -19.20 15.87
CA ASN A 27 27.70 -19.55 15.85
C ASN A 27 28.35 -19.08 14.54
N VAL A 28 27.68 -19.29 13.40
CA VAL A 28 28.14 -18.81 12.09
C VAL A 28 28.34 -17.29 12.09
N LEU A 29 27.40 -16.54 12.66
CA LEU A 29 27.54 -15.08 12.77
C LEU A 29 28.69 -14.65 13.69
N LYS A 30 28.93 -15.37 14.80
CA LYS A 30 30.05 -15.08 15.70
C LYS A 30 31.39 -15.34 15.04
N GLU A 31 31.50 -16.42 14.26
CA GLU A 31 32.72 -16.76 13.51
C GLU A 31 32.96 -15.77 12.39
N TYR A 32 31.92 -15.44 11.61
CA TYR A 32 31.98 -14.39 10.60
C TYR A 32 32.44 -13.06 11.22
N ALA A 33 31.84 -12.62 12.32
CA ALA A 33 32.21 -11.37 12.97
C ALA A 33 33.68 -11.38 13.46
N ARG A 34 34.17 -12.53 13.97
CA ARG A 34 35.58 -12.68 14.33
C ARG A 34 36.50 -12.58 13.12
N GLU A 35 36.14 -13.20 12.01
CA GLU A 35 36.95 -13.18 10.79
C GLU A 35 36.94 -11.81 10.11
N VAL A 36 35.84 -11.05 10.15
CA VAL A 36 35.81 -9.65 9.72
C VAL A 36 36.75 -8.80 10.57
N LEU A 37 36.67 -8.93 11.91
CA LEU A 37 37.53 -8.17 12.82
C LEU A 37 39.01 -8.53 12.69
N ARG A 38 39.30 -9.77 12.29
CA ARG A 38 40.67 -10.26 12.07
C ARG A 38 41.27 -9.78 10.76
N ASN A 39 40.51 -9.84 9.67
CA ASN A 39 41.01 -9.55 8.33
C ASN A 39 40.87 -8.07 7.94
N GLN A 40 40.01 -7.32 8.65
CA GLN A 40 39.71 -5.90 8.39
C GLN A 40 39.63 -5.56 6.90
N PRO A 41 38.74 -6.23 6.14
CA PRO A 41 38.66 -6.04 4.70
C PRO A 41 38.23 -4.61 4.35
N SER A 42 38.80 -4.06 3.28
CA SER A 42 38.43 -2.73 2.77
C SER A 42 37.04 -2.71 2.15
N ASP A 43 36.62 -3.83 1.54
CA ASP A 43 35.25 -4.05 1.07
C ASP A 43 34.63 -5.22 1.83
N ILE A 44 33.77 -4.87 2.80
CA ILE A 44 33.12 -5.85 3.66
C ILE A 44 32.11 -6.68 2.84
N LEU A 45 31.42 -6.11 1.85
CA LEU A 45 30.36 -6.80 1.12
C LEU A 45 30.94 -7.89 0.21
N GLU A 46 31.97 -7.54 -0.56
CA GLU A 46 32.66 -8.50 -1.43
C GLU A 46 33.32 -9.61 -0.60
N TRP A 47 33.98 -9.25 0.49
CA TRP A 47 34.65 -10.20 1.38
C TRP A 47 33.64 -11.14 2.06
N SER A 48 32.48 -10.63 2.47
CA SER A 48 31.40 -11.45 3.06
C SER A 48 30.85 -12.46 2.08
N ALA A 49 30.60 -12.05 0.84
CA ALA A 49 30.12 -12.94 -0.21
C ALA A 49 31.12 -14.06 -0.49
N ALA A 50 32.42 -13.76 -0.50
CA ALA A 50 33.47 -14.76 -0.65
C ALA A 50 33.56 -15.70 0.57
N TYR A 51 33.48 -15.16 1.79
CA TYR A 51 33.51 -15.92 3.04
C TYR A 51 32.38 -16.95 3.12
N PHE A 52 31.12 -16.53 2.90
CA PHE A 52 29.99 -17.45 2.96
C PHE A 52 29.95 -18.43 1.80
N ARG A 53 30.43 -18.05 0.60
CA ARG A 53 30.59 -18.97 -0.53
C ARG A 53 31.58 -20.10 -0.19
N LYS A 54 32.70 -19.76 0.44
CA LYS A 54 33.69 -20.74 0.89
C LYS A 54 33.14 -21.64 2.01
N LEU A 55 32.48 -21.05 3.00
CA LEU A 55 31.88 -21.78 4.12
C LEU A 55 30.79 -22.78 3.65
N ALA A 56 30.00 -22.39 2.65
CA ALA A 56 29.00 -23.27 2.02
C ALA A 56 29.65 -24.46 1.29
N LEU A 57 30.78 -24.23 0.60
CA LEU A 57 31.55 -25.29 -0.08
C LEU A 57 32.18 -26.29 0.91
N GLU A 58 32.62 -25.82 2.09
CA GLU A 58 33.24 -26.65 3.12
C GLU A 58 32.22 -27.49 3.91
N THR A 59 30.99 -26.99 4.06
CA THR A 59 29.96 -27.64 4.90
C THR A 59 29.19 -28.73 4.16
N ASP A 60 29.00 -28.63 2.83
CA ASP A 60 28.38 -29.68 2.01
C ASP A 60 28.81 -29.60 0.52
N PRO A 61 29.76 -30.44 0.06
CA PRO A 61 30.28 -30.38 -1.30
C PRO A 61 29.29 -30.84 -2.39
N LEU A 62 28.17 -31.47 -2.03
CA LEU A 62 27.14 -31.90 -2.99
C LEU A 62 26.06 -30.84 -3.22
N GLN A 63 25.67 -30.06 -2.20
CA GLN A 63 24.80 -28.88 -2.37
C GLN A 63 25.50 -27.68 -3.02
N ALA A 64 26.83 -27.63 -2.95
CA ALA A 64 27.59 -26.48 -3.46
C ALA A 64 27.85 -26.50 -4.98
N ARG A 65 27.57 -27.62 -5.67
CA ARG A 65 27.77 -27.72 -7.14
C ARG A 65 26.55 -27.30 -7.96
N GLN A 66 25.36 -27.33 -7.38
CA GLN A 66 24.16 -26.75 -7.98
C GLN A 66 23.25 -26.32 -6.83
N PRO A 67 22.82 -25.05 -6.78
CA PRO A 67 21.73 -24.70 -5.88
C PRO A 67 20.52 -25.59 -6.24
N PRO A 68 19.76 -26.12 -5.26
CA PRO A 68 18.46 -26.70 -5.54
C PRO A 68 17.66 -25.72 -6.39
N PRO A 69 17.04 -26.14 -7.52
CA PRO A 69 16.34 -25.26 -8.44
C PRO A 69 15.28 -24.35 -7.79
N ASP A 70 14.81 -24.69 -6.59
CA ASP A 70 13.64 -24.08 -5.97
C ASP A 70 13.96 -23.04 -4.86
N HIS A 71 15.23 -22.81 -4.51
CA HIS A 71 15.57 -21.86 -3.42
C HIS A 71 16.58 -20.76 -3.78
N TYR A 72 17.01 -20.73 -5.04
CA TYR A 72 17.46 -19.52 -5.70
C TYR A 72 16.71 -19.44 -7.03
N THR A 73 15.46 -18.97 -6.98
CA THR A 73 15.06 -18.07 -8.05
C THR A 73 15.82 -16.77 -7.74
N PRO A 74 16.91 -16.42 -8.46
CA PRO A 74 17.09 -15.01 -8.71
C PRO A 74 15.72 -14.53 -9.20
N LEU A 75 15.28 -13.36 -8.73
CA LEU A 75 14.18 -12.65 -9.37
C LEU A 75 14.65 -12.45 -10.82
N VAL A 76 14.48 -13.46 -11.67
CA VAL A 76 14.40 -13.28 -13.10
C VAL A 76 13.18 -12.40 -13.15
N GLU A 77 13.42 -11.09 -13.21
CA GLU A 77 12.39 -10.14 -13.56
C GLU A 77 11.73 -10.77 -14.76
N ASP A 78 10.53 -11.27 -14.56
CA ASP A 78 9.73 -11.84 -15.63
C ASP A 78 9.80 -10.80 -16.75
N PRO A 79 10.42 -11.11 -17.90
CA PRO A 79 10.67 -10.11 -18.92
C PRO A 79 9.35 -9.49 -19.39
N GLU A 80 8.22 -10.17 -19.20
CA GLU A 80 6.88 -9.62 -19.42
C GLU A 80 6.49 -8.61 -18.34
N ARG A 81 6.78 -8.86 -17.06
CA ARG A 81 6.59 -7.88 -15.97
C ARG A 81 7.49 -6.66 -16.16
N ALA A 82 8.76 -6.83 -16.50
CA ALA A 82 9.64 -5.69 -16.76
C ALA A 82 9.12 -4.85 -17.94
N LYS A 83 8.63 -5.49 -19.01
CA LYS A 83 7.98 -4.81 -20.14
C LYS A 83 6.70 -4.09 -19.72
N LEU A 84 5.86 -4.72 -18.88
CA LEU A 84 4.62 -4.11 -18.39
C LEU A 84 4.89 -2.90 -17.50
N ALA A 85 5.84 -3.00 -16.55
CA ALA A 85 6.26 -1.88 -15.72
C ALA A 85 6.80 -0.72 -16.58
N ASN A 86 7.66 -1.01 -17.57
CA ASN A 86 8.14 0.00 -18.51
C ASN A 86 7.02 0.61 -19.36
N LYS A 87 6.01 -0.19 -19.76
CA LYS A 87 4.81 0.30 -20.44
C LYS A 87 4.04 1.27 -19.53
N MET A 88 3.83 0.93 -18.26
CA MET A 88 3.17 1.80 -17.28
C MET A 88 3.90 3.13 -17.13
N VAL A 89 5.21 3.10 -16.87
CA VAL A 89 6.02 4.32 -16.76
C VAL A 89 5.90 5.18 -18.01
N LYS A 90 5.96 4.56 -19.20
CA LYS A 90 5.79 5.27 -20.46
C LYS A 90 4.42 5.93 -20.58
N VAL A 91 3.33 5.21 -20.28
CA VAL A 91 1.97 5.78 -20.36
C VAL A 91 1.80 6.92 -19.35
N PHE A 92 2.23 6.75 -18.10
CA PHE A 92 2.19 7.82 -17.11
C PHE A 92 3.02 9.04 -17.52
N SER A 93 4.21 8.84 -18.08
CA SER A 93 5.05 9.95 -18.55
C SER A 93 4.41 10.80 -19.66
N THR A 94 3.47 10.23 -20.45
CA THR A 94 2.71 11.03 -21.43
C THR A 94 1.69 11.98 -20.81
N MET A 95 1.29 11.72 -19.56
CA MET A 95 0.38 12.56 -18.78
C MET A 95 1.14 13.59 -17.94
N ASP A 96 2.39 13.30 -17.58
CA ASP A 96 3.26 14.18 -16.81
C ASP A 96 3.94 15.22 -17.70
N LEU A 97 3.16 16.21 -18.16
CA LEU A 97 3.66 17.31 -19.01
C LEU A 97 4.80 18.11 -18.35
N SER A 98 4.86 18.09 -17.01
CA SER A 98 5.88 18.78 -16.23
C SER A 98 7.19 18.02 -16.10
N GLY A 99 7.21 16.71 -16.40
CA GLY A 99 8.35 15.84 -16.16
C GLY A 99 8.72 15.73 -14.67
N SER A 100 7.76 15.92 -13.77
CA SER A 100 7.97 15.91 -12.31
C SER A 100 8.22 14.51 -11.75
N GLY A 101 7.90 13.46 -12.51
CA GLY A 101 7.86 12.09 -12.03
C GLY A 101 6.63 11.77 -11.17
N ARG A 102 5.66 12.70 -11.12
CA ARG A 102 4.46 12.62 -10.28
C ARG A 102 3.20 12.87 -11.08
N LEU A 103 2.13 12.19 -10.69
CA LEU A 103 0.79 12.38 -11.25
C LEU A 103 -0.23 12.45 -10.13
N ARG A 104 -1.36 13.14 -10.37
CA ARG A 104 -2.47 13.15 -9.42
C ARG A 104 -3.07 11.77 -9.29
N VAL A 105 -3.58 11.43 -8.11
CA VAL A 105 -4.27 10.14 -7.85
C VAL A 105 -5.39 9.89 -8.86
N SER A 106 -6.15 10.93 -9.24
CA SER A 106 -7.21 10.86 -10.26
C SER A 106 -6.69 10.56 -11.66
N GLU A 107 -5.54 11.11 -12.04
CA GLU A 107 -4.89 10.85 -13.33
C GLU A 107 -4.36 9.41 -13.38
N VAL A 108 -3.76 8.93 -12.28
CA VAL A 108 -3.30 7.54 -12.17
C VAL A 108 -4.49 6.57 -12.25
N ARG A 109 -5.58 6.86 -11.53
CA ARG A 109 -6.83 6.07 -11.60
C ARG A 109 -7.34 5.95 -13.04
N ARG A 110 -7.48 7.08 -13.73
CA ARG A 110 -7.97 7.11 -15.11
C ARG A 110 -7.09 6.29 -16.05
N VAL A 111 -5.77 6.38 -15.91
CA VAL A 111 -4.86 5.58 -16.74
C VAL A 111 -5.02 4.08 -16.44
N LEU A 112 -5.18 3.70 -15.18
CA LEU A 112 -5.38 2.30 -14.80
C LEU A 112 -6.67 1.71 -15.41
N THR A 113 -7.76 2.48 -15.43
CA THR A 113 -9.03 2.01 -15.98
C THR A 113 -9.07 2.06 -17.50
N GLU A 114 -8.61 3.16 -18.11
CA GLU A 114 -8.68 3.35 -19.57
C GLU A 114 -7.56 2.62 -20.34
N ALA A 115 -6.32 2.65 -19.85
CA ALA A 115 -5.16 2.12 -20.59
C ALA A 115 -4.72 0.72 -20.16
N PHE A 116 -5.10 0.30 -18.95
CA PHE A 116 -4.81 -1.04 -18.42
C PHE A 116 -6.05 -1.92 -18.23
N GLU A 117 -7.22 -1.41 -18.64
CA GLU A 117 -8.51 -2.13 -18.67
C GLU A 117 -8.92 -2.70 -17.31
N LEU A 118 -8.54 -2.01 -16.22
CA LEU A 118 -8.93 -2.40 -14.87
C LEU A 118 -10.33 -1.86 -14.54
N THR A 119 -11.05 -2.56 -13.67
CA THR A 119 -12.28 -2.02 -13.08
C THR A 119 -11.96 -0.90 -12.07
N GLU A 120 -12.95 -0.08 -11.73
CA GLU A 120 -12.79 0.96 -10.70
C GLU A 120 -12.34 0.39 -9.35
N SER A 121 -12.87 -0.76 -8.94
CA SER A 121 -12.48 -1.42 -7.69
C SER A 121 -11.05 -1.98 -7.74
N GLN A 122 -10.61 -2.50 -8.89
CA GLN A 122 -9.21 -2.93 -9.09
C GLN A 122 -8.23 -1.75 -9.08
N ALA A 123 -8.60 -0.63 -9.71
CA ALA A 123 -7.79 0.59 -9.65
C ALA A 123 -7.72 1.14 -8.22
N LEU A 124 -8.86 1.20 -7.51
CA LEU A 124 -8.91 1.62 -6.11
C LEU A 124 -8.11 0.68 -5.20
N TYR A 125 -8.13 -0.64 -5.44
CA TYR A 125 -7.26 -1.59 -4.75
C TYR A 125 -5.80 -1.18 -4.89
N LEU A 126 -5.31 -0.92 -6.11
CA LEU A 126 -3.91 -0.51 -6.33
C LEU A 126 -3.58 0.81 -5.64
N LEU A 127 -4.48 1.80 -5.71
CA LEU A 127 -4.27 3.13 -5.13
C LEU A 127 -4.25 3.11 -3.60
N THR A 128 -4.90 2.13 -2.98
CA THR A 128 -4.99 1.97 -1.53
C THR A 128 -4.00 0.97 -0.96
N ALA A 129 -3.34 0.20 -1.83
CA ALA A 129 -2.41 -0.86 -1.46
C ALA A 129 -1.25 -0.35 -0.58
N PRO A 130 -0.66 -1.22 0.28
CA PRO A 130 0.43 -0.83 1.18
C PRO A 130 1.67 -0.26 0.46
N PHE A 131 1.95 -0.73 -0.76
CA PHE A 131 3.08 -0.23 -1.56
C PHE A 131 2.84 1.14 -2.18
N THR A 132 1.59 1.61 -2.22
CA THR A 132 1.26 2.92 -2.80
C THR A 132 1.54 4.01 -1.79
N THR A 133 2.44 4.92 -2.19
CA THR A 133 2.80 6.11 -1.44
C THR A 133 2.08 7.30 -2.06
N ILE A 134 1.17 7.87 -1.28
CA ILE A 134 0.45 9.09 -1.64
C ILE A 134 1.16 10.24 -0.95
N ILE A 135 1.61 11.20 -1.75
CA ILE A 135 2.18 12.47 -1.27
C ILE A 135 1.01 13.43 -1.17
N GLU A 136 0.64 13.74 0.07
CA GLU A 136 -0.43 14.70 0.37
C GLU A 136 0.07 16.11 0.07
N ASP A 137 -0.77 16.95 -0.53
CA ASP A 137 -0.52 18.40 -0.58
C ASP A 137 -0.82 18.98 0.80
N ASP A 138 0.04 19.89 1.26
CA ASP A 138 0.06 20.53 2.57
C ASP A 138 -1.19 21.39 2.87
N GLY A 139 -2.23 21.32 2.03
CA GLY A 139 -3.46 22.10 2.12
C GLY A 139 -3.27 23.60 1.90
N LYS A 140 -2.09 24.03 1.44
CA LYS A 140 -1.77 25.43 1.12
C LYS A 140 -1.95 25.77 -0.36
N GLY A 141 -2.27 24.77 -1.18
CA GLY A 141 -2.42 24.89 -2.62
C GLY A 141 -3.70 24.22 -3.13
N VAL A 142 -3.84 24.32 -4.45
CA VAL A 142 -4.93 23.73 -5.24
C VAL A 142 -4.65 22.25 -5.56
N ALA A 143 -3.48 21.73 -5.17
CA ALA A 143 -2.95 20.52 -5.74
C ALA A 143 -3.50 19.30 -5.01
N GLY A 144 -4.11 18.38 -5.77
CA GLY A 144 -4.59 17.11 -5.22
C GLY A 144 -3.44 16.20 -4.79
N ASP A 145 -3.77 15.09 -4.15
CA ASP A 145 -2.82 14.04 -3.80
C ASP A 145 -2.04 13.52 -5.01
N PHE A 146 -0.73 13.29 -4.83
CA PHE A 146 0.18 12.84 -5.88
C PHE A 146 0.76 11.44 -5.63
N ILE A 147 1.10 10.74 -6.71
CA ILE A 147 1.80 9.46 -6.71
C ILE A 147 3.05 9.58 -7.59
N GLU A 148 4.19 9.10 -7.07
CA GLU A 148 5.39 8.89 -7.87
C GLU A 148 5.21 7.65 -8.75
N TYR A 149 4.94 7.87 -10.03
CA TYR A 149 4.46 6.80 -10.92
C TYR A 149 5.55 5.78 -11.26
N GLY A 150 6.83 6.11 -11.15
CA GLY A 150 7.95 5.18 -11.36
C GLY A 150 7.92 4.02 -10.36
N PRO A 151 8.16 4.28 -9.06
CA PRO A 151 8.06 3.26 -8.02
C PRO A 151 6.70 2.54 -8.00
N PHE A 152 5.61 3.29 -8.19
CA PHE A 152 4.26 2.71 -8.27
C PHE A 152 4.14 1.69 -9.40
N SER A 153 4.65 1.98 -10.60
CA SER A 153 4.58 1.08 -11.76
C SER A 153 5.28 -0.25 -11.51
N HIS A 154 6.45 -0.21 -10.87
CA HIS A 154 7.19 -1.44 -10.54
C HIS A 154 6.51 -2.25 -9.44
N ALA A 155 5.91 -1.59 -8.44
CA ALA A 155 5.22 -2.28 -7.35
C ALA A 155 3.88 -2.90 -7.79
N ALA A 156 3.11 -2.18 -8.63
CA ALA A 156 1.77 -2.58 -9.06
C ALA A 156 1.77 -3.69 -10.14
N VAL A 157 2.89 -3.93 -10.81
CA VAL A 157 2.95 -4.76 -12.03
C VAL A 157 2.43 -6.19 -11.82
N ARG A 158 2.72 -6.80 -10.66
CA ARG A 158 2.30 -8.17 -10.36
C ARG A 158 0.78 -8.27 -10.26
N THR A 159 0.16 -7.31 -9.57
CA THR A 159 -1.29 -7.29 -9.38
C THR A 159 -2.02 -6.94 -10.68
N ILE A 160 -1.50 -6.01 -11.47
CA ILE A 160 -2.08 -5.68 -12.78
C ILE A 160 -2.05 -6.89 -13.71
N GLN A 161 -0.91 -7.59 -13.78
CA GLN A 161 -0.80 -8.82 -14.56
C GLN A 161 -1.82 -9.87 -14.08
N TYR A 162 -2.01 -10.02 -12.76
CA TYR A 162 -3.01 -10.92 -12.20
C TYR A 162 -4.43 -10.54 -12.68
N PHE A 163 -4.86 -9.29 -12.55
CA PHE A 163 -6.20 -8.88 -12.97
C PHE A 163 -6.42 -9.04 -14.49
N GLN A 164 -5.41 -8.74 -15.30
CA GLN A 164 -5.49 -8.92 -16.75
C GLN A 164 -5.59 -10.39 -17.17
N GLN A 165 -4.97 -11.30 -16.43
CA GLN A 165 -5.09 -12.75 -16.65
C GLN A 165 -6.43 -13.32 -16.16
N HIS A 166 -7.07 -12.65 -15.20
CA HIS A 166 -8.35 -13.05 -14.61
C HIS A 166 -9.44 -12.02 -14.91
N GLN A 167 -9.79 -11.84 -16.19
CA GLN A 167 -10.75 -10.81 -16.63
C GLN A 167 -12.14 -10.90 -15.99
N GLY A 168 -12.51 -12.04 -15.40
CA GLY A 168 -13.76 -12.20 -14.64
C GLY A 168 -13.66 -11.85 -13.15
N PHE A 169 -12.46 -11.53 -12.65
CA PHE A 169 -12.26 -11.20 -11.25
C PHE A 169 -12.77 -9.78 -10.95
N CYS A 170 -13.69 -9.67 -10.01
CA CYS A 170 -14.08 -8.41 -9.41
C CYS A 170 -14.14 -8.57 -7.88
N PHE A 171 -13.97 -7.47 -7.18
CA PHE A 171 -14.26 -7.43 -5.74
C PHE A 171 -15.78 -7.39 -5.58
N ASP A 172 -16.35 -8.53 -5.23
CA ASP A 172 -17.78 -8.68 -4.94
C ASP A 172 -18.03 -8.31 -3.48
N ILE A 173 -18.92 -7.35 -3.26
CA ILE A 173 -19.42 -6.99 -1.94
C ILE A 173 -20.94 -7.18 -1.99
N ASP A 174 -21.50 -7.83 -0.97
CA ASP A 174 -22.95 -7.90 -0.80
C ASP A 174 -23.39 -6.90 0.28
N PRO A 175 -23.75 -5.66 -0.10
CA PRO A 175 -24.14 -4.64 0.85
C PRO A 175 -25.60 -4.77 1.31
N ILE A 176 -26.37 -5.73 0.76
CA ILE A 176 -27.80 -5.92 1.02
C ILE A 176 -28.01 -6.92 2.15
N ASP A 177 -27.05 -7.81 2.40
CA ASP A 177 -27.11 -8.71 3.55
C ASP A 177 -27.09 -7.91 4.87
N SER A 178 -28.26 -7.87 5.51
CA SER A 178 -28.49 -7.21 6.80
C SER A 178 -27.64 -7.77 7.95
N SER A 179 -27.03 -8.93 7.77
CA SER A 179 -26.13 -9.56 8.75
C SER A 179 -24.66 -9.18 8.54
N THR A 180 -24.31 -8.56 7.41
CA THR A 180 -22.96 -8.09 7.12
C THR A 180 -22.56 -7.00 8.12
N THR A 181 -21.35 -7.14 8.67
CA THR A 181 -20.76 -6.16 9.57
C THR A 181 -19.34 -5.86 9.15
N VAL A 182 -18.91 -4.61 9.30
CA VAL A 182 -17.51 -4.20 9.11
C VAL A 182 -16.97 -3.64 10.41
N HIS A 183 -15.81 -4.15 10.85
CA HIS A 183 -15.27 -3.89 12.19
C HIS A 183 -16.28 -4.11 13.34
N GLY A 184 -17.19 -5.08 13.16
CA GLY A 184 -18.25 -5.40 14.14
C GLY A 184 -19.41 -4.39 14.18
N MET A 185 -19.51 -3.48 13.21
CA MET A 185 -20.60 -2.51 13.08
C MET A 185 -21.45 -2.84 11.86
N ASN A 186 -22.77 -2.71 12.00
CA ASN A 186 -23.68 -2.71 10.84
C ASN A 186 -23.68 -1.32 10.18
N ARG A 187 -24.35 -1.22 9.01
CA ARG A 187 -24.51 0.03 8.26
C ARG A 187 -25.00 1.20 9.12
N TYR A 188 -26.05 0.98 9.90
CA TYR A 188 -26.65 2.01 10.73
C TYR A 188 -25.65 2.53 11.78
N ASP A 189 -24.91 1.63 12.42
CA ASP A 189 -23.91 2.00 13.42
C ASP A 189 -22.75 2.80 12.82
N VAL A 190 -22.29 2.44 11.61
CA VAL A 190 -21.29 3.21 10.86
C VAL A 190 -21.82 4.61 10.53
N GLU A 191 -22.98 4.70 9.89
CA GLU A 191 -23.57 5.98 9.47
C GLU A 191 -23.85 6.90 10.67
N GLN A 192 -24.51 6.40 11.71
CA GLN A 192 -24.79 7.21 12.91
C GLN A 192 -23.54 7.53 13.71
N GLY A 193 -22.57 6.63 13.70
CA GLY A 193 -21.27 6.81 14.33
C GLY A 193 -20.53 8.01 13.78
N PHE A 194 -20.26 7.98 12.47
CA PHE A 194 -19.56 9.06 11.78
C PHE A 194 -20.38 10.35 11.71
N LEU A 195 -21.71 10.28 11.58
CA LEU A 195 -22.57 11.46 11.60
C LEU A 195 -22.39 12.28 12.88
N ARG A 196 -22.31 11.60 14.05
CA ARG A 196 -22.07 12.28 15.33
C ARG A 196 -20.70 12.95 15.39
N ILE A 197 -19.67 12.29 14.86
CA ILE A 197 -18.30 12.82 14.83
C ILE A 197 -18.24 14.05 13.92
N PHE A 198 -18.77 13.95 12.69
CA PHE A 198 -18.72 15.05 11.73
C PHE A 198 -19.54 16.26 12.19
N ARG A 199 -20.72 16.06 12.78
CA ARG A 199 -21.51 17.17 13.35
C ARG A 199 -20.84 17.85 14.54
N LEU A 200 -20.03 17.13 15.31
CA LEU A 200 -19.26 17.73 16.40
C LEU A 200 -18.17 18.67 15.85
N LEU A 201 -17.58 18.32 14.70
CA LEU A 201 -16.57 19.13 14.03
C LEU A 201 -17.20 20.29 13.23
N ASP A 202 -18.34 20.06 12.58
CA ASP A 202 -19.12 21.08 11.88
C ASP A 202 -19.98 21.91 12.85
N GLY A 203 -19.31 22.69 13.71
CA GLY A 203 -19.98 23.55 14.67
C GLY A 203 -20.88 24.63 14.04
N ALA A 204 -20.71 24.89 12.73
CA ALA A 204 -21.52 25.81 11.96
C ALA A 204 -22.78 25.16 11.36
N GLY A 205 -22.88 23.83 11.36
CA GLY A 205 -24.03 23.09 10.82
C GLY A 205 -24.19 23.26 9.30
N THR A 206 -23.09 23.37 8.58
CA THR A 206 -23.04 23.56 7.12
C THR A 206 -23.28 22.27 6.34
N GLY A 207 -23.14 21.10 6.97
CA GLY A 207 -23.09 19.81 6.30
C GLY A 207 -21.76 19.56 5.56
N ARG A 208 -20.74 20.38 5.83
CA ARG A 208 -19.44 20.36 5.17
C ARG A 208 -18.31 20.35 6.18
N LEU A 209 -17.21 19.70 5.84
CA LEU A 209 -15.96 19.75 6.57
C LEU A 209 -14.80 20.03 5.61
N LEU A 210 -13.77 20.73 6.07
CA LEU A 210 -12.53 20.80 5.30
C LEU A 210 -11.95 19.39 5.14
N LEU A 211 -11.32 19.10 4.01
CA LEU A 211 -10.78 17.77 3.72
C LEU A 211 -9.82 17.27 4.82
N HIS A 212 -9.00 18.17 5.39
CA HIS A 212 -8.10 17.81 6.48
C HIS A 212 -8.84 17.53 7.80
N ASP A 213 -9.95 18.24 8.09
CA ASP A 213 -10.79 17.97 9.26
C ASP A 213 -11.53 16.63 9.10
N TYR A 214 -12.01 16.35 7.88
CA TYR A 214 -12.61 15.06 7.53
C TYR A 214 -11.60 13.92 7.71
N GLN A 215 -10.38 14.07 7.19
CA GLN A 215 -9.30 13.08 7.37
C GLN A 215 -8.96 12.89 8.85
N GLY A 216 -8.76 13.99 9.60
CA GLY A 216 -8.50 13.94 11.03
C GLY A 216 -9.62 13.25 11.80
N ALA A 217 -10.88 13.44 11.41
CA ALA A 217 -12.02 12.74 12.00
C ALA A 217 -11.97 11.23 11.77
N LEU A 218 -11.57 10.78 10.58
CA LEU A 218 -11.41 9.35 10.27
C LEU A 218 -10.25 8.73 11.07
N GLU A 219 -9.11 9.41 11.14
CA GLU A 219 -7.92 8.94 11.86
C GLU A 219 -8.13 8.86 13.38
N ASN A 220 -8.94 9.77 13.94
CA ASN A 220 -9.22 9.84 15.38
C ASN A 220 -10.57 9.22 15.76
N ALA A 221 -11.27 8.57 14.81
CA ALA A 221 -12.52 7.92 15.09
C ALA A 221 -12.32 6.83 16.17
N PRO A 222 -13.29 6.62 17.08
CA PRO A 222 -13.23 5.55 18.08
C PRO A 222 -13.45 4.15 17.46
N TYR A 223 -13.38 4.06 16.14
CA TYR A 223 -13.49 2.85 15.36
C TYR A 223 -12.07 2.46 14.96
N HIS A 224 -11.70 1.19 15.10
CA HIS A 224 -10.37 0.69 14.76
C HIS A 224 -10.19 0.57 13.23
N LEU A 225 -10.34 1.69 12.53
CA LEU A 225 -10.11 1.77 11.09
C LEU A 225 -8.65 1.46 10.80
N THR A 226 -8.44 0.61 9.82
CA THR A 226 -7.12 0.36 9.26
C THR A 226 -6.69 1.54 8.40
N ARG A 227 -5.38 1.61 8.11
CA ARG A 227 -4.85 2.58 7.15
C ARG A 227 -5.51 2.47 5.78
N ARG A 228 -5.92 1.25 5.39
CA ARG A 228 -6.58 1.02 4.11
C ARG A 228 -7.99 1.60 4.08
N ASP A 229 -8.73 1.45 5.17
CA ASP A 229 -10.08 1.99 5.33
C ASP A 229 -10.07 3.51 5.16
N ILE A 230 -9.17 4.19 5.87
CA ILE A 230 -9.00 5.64 5.81
C ILE A 230 -8.64 6.07 4.38
N ARG A 231 -7.73 5.36 3.71
CA ARG A 231 -7.36 5.65 2.32
C ARG A 231 -8.52 5.47 1.35
N VAL A 232 -9.29 4.39 1.47
CA VAL A 232 -10.46 4.16 0.61
C VAL A 232 -11.47 5.29 0.79
N LEU A 233 -11.84 5.62 2.04
CA LEU A 233 -12.79 6.69 2.34
C LEU A 233 -12.30 8.06 1.84
N ARG A 234 -11.01 8.35 2.01
CA ARG A 234 -10.40 9.61 1.56
C ARG A 234 -10.34 9.75 0.05
N ILE A 235 -9.93 8.70 -0.66
CA ILE A 235 -9.80 8.76 -2.13
C ILE A 235 -11.19 8.79 -2.79
N GLU A 236 -12.17 8.08 -2.23
CA GLU A 236 -13.53 8.01 -2.79
C GLU A 236 -14.44 9.16 -2.38
N CYS A 237 -14.05 9.99 -1.39
CA CYS A 237 -14.91 11.08 -0.95
C CYS A 237 -15.12 12.12 -2.05
N GLY A 238 -16.37 12.58 -2.21
CA GLY A 238 -16.69 13.71 -3.06
C GLY A 238 -16.19 15.01 -2.42
N THR A 239 -15.23 15.67 -3.07
CA THR A 239 -14.80 17.02 -2.68
C THR A 239 -15.52 18.08 -3.48
N CYS A 240 -16.00 19.12 -2.80
CA CYS A 240 -16.52 20.35 -3.39
C CYS A 240 -15.54 21.51 -3.10
N GLY A 241 -15.47 22.49 -4.00
CA GLY A 241 -14.42 23.52 -4.01
C GLY A 241 -13.40 23.19 -5.09
N GLY A 242 -13.45 23.97 -6.18
CA GLY A 242 -12.77 23.65 -7.43
C GLY A 242 -11.34 24.19 -7.51
N GLU A 243 -10.55 23.52 -8.33
CA GLU A 243 -9.22 23.98 -8.76
C GLU A 243 -9.24 25.38 -9.41
N GLU A 244 -10.42 25.87 -9.79
CA GLU A 244 -10.66 27.16 -10.44
C GLU A 244 -10.90 28.33 -9.48
N ASP A 245 -11.24 28.10 -8.20
CA ASP A 245 -11.62 29.16 -7.25
C ASP A 245 -10.55 29.43 -6.15
N GLY A 246 -9.44 28.69 -6.17
CA GLY A 246 -8.40 28.79 -5.12
C GLY A 246 -8.90 28.47 -3.71
N GLY A 247 -10.11 27.91 -3.59
CA GLY A 247 -10.75 27.55 -2.33
C GLY A 247 -10.20 26.28 -1.73
N LEU A 248 -10.34 26.15 -0.40
CA LEU A 248 -10.00 24.92 0.31
C LEU A 248 -10.95 23.79 -0.11
N ARG A 249 -10.42 22.58 -0.25
CA ARG A 249 -11.25 21.39 -0.53
C ARG A 249 -12.12 21.06 0.67
N GLU A 250 -13.42 20.97 0.43
CA GLU A 250 -14.43 20.60 1.41
C GLU A 250 -15.09 19.28 1.04
N VAL A 251 -15.55 18.53 2.02
CA VAL A 251 -16.29 17.27 1.88
C VAL A 251 -17.70 17.48 2.38
N GLU A 252 -18.69 17.20 1.54
CA GLU A 252 -20.11 17.17 1.94
C GLU A 252 -20.41 15.87 2.69
N TYR A 253 -20.01 15.81 3.96
CA TYR A 253 -19.99 14.54 4.71
C TYR A 253 -21.37 13.88 4.81
N GLU A 254 -22.47 14.63 4.80
CA GLU A 254 -23.83 14.04 4.81
C GLU A 254 -24.14 13.24 3.54
N LYS A 255 -23.54 13.60 2.39
CA LYS A 255 -23.64 12.83 1.15
C LYS A 255 -22.70 11.62 1.12
N GLU A 256 -21.61 11.68 1.87
CA GLU A 256 -20.63 10.58 1.93
C GLU A 256 -21.07 9.45 2.87
N LEU A 257 -21.81 9.77 3.94
CA LEU A 257 -22.25 8.79 4.96
C LEU A 257 -22.90 7.52 4.38
N PRO A 258 -23.88 7.60 3.44
CA PRO A 258 -24.54 6.41 2.89
C PRO A 258 -23.60 5.47 2.13
N HIS A 259 -22.41 5.94 1.74
CA HIS A 259 -21.42 5.17 0.98
C HIS A 259 -20.28 4.63 1.84
N MET A 260 -20.16 5.08 3.10
CA MET A 260 -19.04 4.70 3.96
C MET A 260 -19.03 3.21 4.25
N PHE A 261 -20.21 2.60 4.47
CA PHE A 261 -20.30 1.18 4.81
C PHE A 261 -19.80 0.28 3.68
N GLU A 262 -20.24 0.51 2.44
CA GLU A 262 -19.81 -0.23 1.25
C GLU A 262 -18.32 -0.06 0.98
N ARG A 263 -17.80 1.15 1.19
CA ARG A 263 -16.37 1.46 1.03
C ARG A 263 -15.51 0.72 2.06
N LEU A 264 -15.99 0.60 3.30
CA LEU A 264 -15.32 -0.19 4.33
C LEU A 264 -15.38 -1.70 4.02
N LEU A 265 -16.52 -2.21 3.54
CA LEU A 265 -16.61 -3.61 3.09
C LEU A 265 -15.66 -3.90 1.92
N LEU A 266 -15.55 -2.95 0.99
CA LEU A 266 -14.62 -3.06 -0.12
C LEU A 266 -13.15 -3.06 0.36
N ALA A 267 -12.82 -2.24 1.36
CA ALA A 267 -11.50 -2.24 1.98
C ALA A 267 -11.18 -3.57 2.69
N GLU A 268 -12.17 -4.18 3.34
CA GLU A 268 -12.05 -5.53 3.92
C GLU A 268 -11.84 -6.60 2.83
N ALA A 269 -12.61 -6.56 1.75
CA ALA A 269 -12.40 -7.45 0.59
C ALA A 269 -11.00 -7.30 -0.02
N PHE A 270 -10.46 -6.08 -0.04
CA PHE A 270 -9.08 -5.86 -0.47
C PHE A 270 -8.04 -6.48 0.47
N ASN A 271 -8.27 -6.42 1.78
CA ASN A 271 -7.37 -7.04 2.77
C ASN A 271 -7.43 -8.58 2.67
N LEU A 272 -8.61 -9.15 2.49
CA LEU A 272 -8.78 -10.60 2.27
C LEU A 272 -8.03 -11.06 1.02
N PHE A 273 -8.12 -10.31 -0.08
CA PHE A 273 -7.35 -10.61 -1.29
C PHE A 273 -5.83 -10.58 -1.05
N ASP A 274 -5.33 -9.67 -0.21
CA ASP A 274 -3.92 -9.60 0.16
C ASP A 274 -3.47 -10.82 1.00
N GLU A 275 -4.37 -11.36 1.84
CA GLU A 275 -4.13 -12.54 2.66
C GLU A 275 -4.15 -13.84 1.83
N GLU A 276 -5.13 -13.97 0.93
CA GLU A 276 -5.25 -15.12 0.02
C GLU A 276 -4.09 -15.19 -0.97
N GLY A 277 -3.64 -14.06 -1.51
CA GLY A 277 -2.51 -13.99 -2.44
C GLY A 277 -1.13 -14.30 -1.85
N GLN A 278 -1.04 -14.46 -0.52
CA GLN A 278 0.18 -14.85 0.21
C GLN A 278 0.21 -16.34 0.61
N SER A 279 -0.89 -17.07 0.40
CA SER A 279 -1.01 -18.52 0.66
C SER A 279 -0.67 -19.35 -0.56
#